data_AF-A0A3R6WN06-F1
#
_entry.id   AF-A0A3R6WN06-F1
#
_cell.length_a   1.000
_cell.length_b   1.000
_cell.length_c   1.000
_cell.angle_alpha   90.00
_cell.angle_beta   90.00
_cell.angle_gamma   90.00
#
_symmetry.space_group_name_H-M   'P 1'
#
loop_
_entity.id
_entity.type
_entity.pdbx_description
1 polymer ?
#
loop_
_entity_poly.entity_id
_entity_poly.type
_entity_poly.pdbx_seq_one_letter_code
_entity_poly.pdbx_strand_id
1 'polypeptide(L)'
;MENKRYKIDLDTRAVKMPAGEVIGVYHDKDVNRLTFEVPATYKGIDLTEYQISINYVNEEEQKDVYFIENYTLSDDASIITFDWLVGATACTVPGNVGFTVCFKKLDSEGNIINEINTKLTRMKVLEGCEAVESEIEERYMTDLAGQLYKELDEVKKHGSDVKGRLAAVITEKGVPTASNESFDDMIANAKKISTGAYGMIINTSLYTKPYGYVCGIYGLLPTETEVS
;
A
#
# COMPACT_ATOMS: atom_id res chain seq x y z
N MET A 1 6.26 -10.54 36.75
CA MET A 1 6.30 -9.16 37.28
C MET A 1 4.92 -8.86 37.79
N GLU A 2 4.80 -8.37 39.03
CA GLU A 2 3.52 -7.92 39.56
C GLU A 2 3.14 -6.61 38.86
N ASN A 3 1.92 -6.52 38.32
CA ASN A 3 1.46 -5.27 37.71
C ASN A 3 1.45 -4.16 38.77
N LYS A 4 1.97 -2.98 38.42
CA LYS A 4 1.94 -1.83 39.32
C LYS A 4 0.48 -1.49 39.65
N ARG A 5 0.21 -1.26 40.94
CA ARG A 5 -1.11 -0.87 41.44
C ARG A 5 -1.09 0.58 41.92
N TYR A 6 -2.02 1.39 41.42
CA TYR A 6 -2.15 2.81 41.76
C TYR A 6 -3.33 3.02 42.71
N LYS A 7 -3.04 3.63 43.86
CA LYS A 7 -4.08 3.88 44.88
C LYS A 7 -4.79 5.20 44.62
N ILE A 8 -6.12 5.18 44.63
CA ILE A 8 -6.95 6.36 44.52
C ILE A 8 -7.28 6.87 45.92
N ASP A 9 -6.88 8.10 46.19
CA ASP A 9 -7.18 8.81 47.42
C ASP A 9 -8.47 9.62 47.22
N LEU A 10 -9.59 9.14 47.77
CA LEU A 10 -10.89 9.75 47.53
C LEU A 10 -11.09 11.09 48.25
N ASP A 11 -10.35 11.36 49.32
CA ASP A 11 -10.42 12.64 50.03
C ASP A 11 -9.71 13.74 49.27
N THR A 12 -8.51 13.46 48.75
CA THR A 12 -7.75 14.41 47.92
C THR A 12 -8.14 14.37 46.45
N ARG A 13 -8.95 13.38 46.05
CA ARG A 13 -9.36 13.06 44.68
C ARG A 13 -8.18 12.74 43.75
N ALA A 14 -7.07 12.25 44.29
CA ALA A 14 -5.84 12.05 43.52
C ALA A 14 -5.53 10.57 43.32
N VAL A 15 -5.06 10.20 42.13
CA VAL A 15 -4.40 8.92 41.91
C VAL A 15 -2.95 9.05 42.39
N LYS A 16 -2.53 8.21 43.34
CA LYS A 16 -1.17 8.16 43.85
C LYS A 16 -0.27 7.48 42.82
N MET A 17 0.32 8.30 41.95
CA MET A 17 1.19 7.86 40.88
C MET A 17 2.51 8.64 40.89
N PRO A 18 3.67 7.98 40.74
CA PRO A 18 4.94 8.67 40.59
C PRO A 18 4.95 9.61 39.38
N ALA A 19 5.67 10.72 39.50
CA ALA A 19 5.86 11.64 38.37
C ALA A 19 6.65 10.95 37.25
N GLY A 20 6.21 11.15 36.01
CA GLY A 20 6.90 10.62 34.83
C GLY A 20 6.62 9.15 34.51
N GLU A 21 5.62 8.52 35.16
CA GLU A 21 5.17 7.19 34.76
C GLU A 21 4.77 7.16 33.27
N VAL A 22 5.15 6.06 32.62
CA VAL A 22 4.93 5.82 31.19
C VAL A 22 3.69 4.95 31.02
N ILE A 23 2.76 5.40 30.20
CA ILE A 23 1.54 4.66 29.88
C ILE A 23 1.69 3.79 28.64
N GLY A 24 2.59 4.14 27.72
CA GLY A 24 2.87 3.38 26.51
C GLY A 24 3.89 4.07 25.59
N VAL A 25 4.09 3.48 24.42
CA VAL A 25 4.88 4.01 23.29
C VAL A 25 3.92 4.37 22.15
N TYR A 26 4.34 5.27 21.25
CA TYR A 26 3.61 5.63 20.03
C TYR A 26 3.00 4.39 19.32
N HIS A 27 1.68 4.46 19.09
CA HIS A 27 0.81 3.40 18.50
C HIS A 27 0.67 2.09 19.28
N ASP A 28 1.10 2.03 20.55
CA ASP A 28 0.71 0.92 21.41
C ASP A 28 -0.82 0.82 21.54
N LYS A 29 -1.36 -0.39 21.35
CA LYS A 29 -2.77 -0.69 21.53
C LYS A 29 -2.93 -1.97 22.33
N ASP A 30 -3.69 -1.90 23.43
CA ASP A 30 -4.05 -3.05 24.25
C ASP A 30 -2.84 -3.82 24.83
N VAL A 31 -1.72 -3.10 25.02
CA VAL A 31 -0.46 -3.65 25.55
C VAL A 31 -0.36 -3.42 27.06
N ASN A 32 -0.40 -2.16 27.49
CA ASN A 32 -0.22 -1.82 28.89
C ASN A 32 -1.54 -1.87 29.66
N ARG A 33 -1.47 -2.36 30.90
CA ARG A 33 -2.61 -2.48 31.81
C ARG A 33 -2.28 -1.80 33.13
N LEU A 34 -3.06 -0.77 33.48
CA LEU A 34 -2.93 -0.09 34.76
C LEU A 34 -3.96 -0.65 35.74
N THR A 35 -3.50 -1.11 36.90
CA THR A 35 -4.39 -1.59 37.97
C THR A 35 -4.60 -0.48 39.00
N PHE A 36 -5.84 -0.24 39.39
CA PHE A 36 -6.21 0.77 40.38
C PHE A 36 -6.84 0.12 41.61
N GLU A 37 -6.58 0.70 42.78
CA GLU A 37 -7.20 0.33 44.05
C GLU A 37 -7.89 1.55 44.66
N VAL A 38 -9.13 1.40 45.10
CA VAL A 38 -9.93 2.49 45.68
C VAL A 38 -10.80 1.97 46.83
N PRO A 39 -11.00 2.73 47.92
CA PRO A 39 -11.98 2.36 48.94
C PRO A 39 -13.36 2.13 48.34
N ALA A 40 -14.04 1.05 48.73
CA ALA A 40 -15.39 0.73 48.29
C ALA A 40 -16.44 1.71 48.81
N THR A 41 -16.11 2.50 49.84
CA THR A 41 -17.01 3.52 50.39
C THR A 41 -16.35 4.89 50.42
N TYR A 42 -17.17 5.93 50.25
CA TYR A 42 -16.71 7.32 50.32
C TYR A 42 -17.78 8.23 50.91
N LYS A 43 -17.48 8.89 52.04
CA LYS A 43 -18.43 9.78 52.75
C LYS A 43 -19.81 9.12 52.99
N GLY A 44 -19.80 7.82 53.31
CA GLY A 44 -21.01 7.03 53.55
C GLY A 44 -21.71 6.52 52.27
N ILE A 45 -21.17 6.80 51.09
CA ILE A 45 -21.66 6.30 49.80
C ILE A 45 -20.96 4.98 49.48
N ASP A 46 -21.73 3.95 49.13
CA ASP A 46 -21.24 2.70 48.57
C ASP A 46 -20.95 2.88 47.06
N LEU A 47 -19.70 2.66 46.67
CA LEU A 47 -19.22 2.80 45.29
C LEU A 47 -19.32 1.49 44.49
N THR A 48 -19.64 0.37 45.12
CA THR A 48 -19.75 -0.94 44.43
C THR A 48 -20.91 -0.98 43.43
N GLU A 49 -21.92 -0.12 43.61
CA GLU A 49 -23.06 0.05 42.70
C GLU A 49 -22.80 1.08 41.58
N TYR A 50 -21.63 1.72 41.56
CA TYR A 50 -21.32 2.76 40.57
C TYR A 50 -20.67 2.14 39.34
N GLN A 51 -21.04 2.63 38.16
CA GLN A 51 -20.27 2.40 36.94
C GLN A 51 -18.96 3.18 37.04
N ILE A 52 -17.84 2.50 36.81
CA ILE A 52 -16.51 3.09 36.81
C ILE A 52 -16.07 3.32 35.36
N SER A 53 -15.55 4.49 35.05
CA SER A 53 -14.93 4.78 33.75
C SER A 53 -13.62 5.56 33.91
N ILE A 54 -12.73 5.41 32.94
CA ILE A 54 -11.53 6.23 32.77
C ILE A 54 -11.78 7.15 31.60
N ASN A 55 -11.92 8.44 31.87
CA ASN A 55 -11.98 9.45 30.83
C ASN A 55 -10.56 9.96 30.60
N TYR A 56 -10.08 9.95 29.36
CA TYR A 56 -8.70 10.32 29.07
C TYR A 56 -8.59 11.19 27.82
N VAL A 57 -7.47 11.90 27.73
CA VAL A 57 -7.15 12.85 26.69
C VAL A 57 -5.66 12.77 26.36
N ASN A 58 -5.33 12.68 25.07
CA ASN A 58 -3.93 12.65 24.61
C ASN A 58 -3.37 14.06 24.36
N GLU A 59 -2.11 14.14 23.90
CA GLU A 59 -1.41 15.42 23.67
C GLU A 59 -2.09 16.28 22.60
N GLU A 60 -2.79 15.67 21.65
CA GLU A 60 -3.59 16.35 20.61
C GLU A 60 -5.04 16.67 21.04
N GLU A 61 -5.32 16.58 22.34
CA GLU A 61 -6.66 16.82 22.91
C GLU A 61 -7.75 15.85 22.44
N GLN A 62 -7.39 14.74 21.81
CA GLN A 62 -8.35 13.69 21.46
C GLN A 62 -8.80 12.99 22.74
N LYS A 63 -10.12 12.93 22.95
CA LYS A 63 -10.74 12.37 24.15
C LYS A 63 -11.38 11.04 23.87
N ASP A 64 -11.30 10.16 24.85
CA ASP A 64 -11.95 8.85 24.80
C ASP A 64 -12.25 8.35 26.22
N VAL A 65 -13.02 7.27 26.32
CA VAL A 65 -13.49 6.69 27.57
C VAL A 65 -13.28 5.18 27.58
N TYR A 66 -12.76 4.67 28.69
CA TYR A 66 -12.70 3.24 28.96
C TYR A 66 -13.67 2.89 30.09
N PHE A 67 -14.69 2.08 29.80
CA PHE A 67 -15.62 1.60 30.82
C PHE A 67 -15.08 0.35 31.50
N ILE A 68 -15.13 0.33 32.83
CA ILE A 68 -14.75 -0.84 33.62
C ILE A 68 -15.91 -1.82 33.61
N GLU A 69 -15.73 -2.94 32.92
CA GLU A 69 -16.76 -3.99 32.86
C GLU A 69 -16.79 -4.84 34.13
N ASN A 70 -15.63 -5.07 34.73
CA ASN A 70 -15.48 -5.91 35.92
C ASN A 70 -14.47 -5.31 36.89
N TYR A 71 -14.74 -5.46 38.18
CA TYR A 71 -13.81 -5.17 39.27
C TYR A 71 -13.79 -6.34 40.25
N THR A 72 -12.78 -6.41 41.10
CA THR A 72 -12.72 -7.34 42.23
C THR A 72 -12.80 -6.59 43.55
N LEU A 73 -13.29 -7.28 44.59
CA LEU A 73 -13.29 -6.79 45.96
C LEU A 73 -12.22 -7.53 46.76
N SER A 74 -11.62 -6.83 47.73
CA SER A 74 -10.82 -7.48 48.78
C SER A 74 -11.68 -8.43 49.61
N ASP A 75 -11.03 -9.34 50.36
CA ASP A 75 -11.72 -10.34 51.19
C ASP A 75 -12.71 -9.72 52.20
N ASP A 76 -12.41 -8.51 52.69
CA ASP A 76 -13.25 -7.73 53.61
C ASP A 76 -14.21 -6.75 52.90
N ALA A 77 -14.27 -6.79 51.57
CA ALA A 77 -15.04 -5.91 50.70
C ALA A 77 -14.76 -4.41 50.89
N SER A 78 -13.60 -4.04 51.45
CA SER A 78 -13.24 -2.64 51.71
C SER A 78 -12.58 -1.94 50.53
N ILE A 79 -11.99 -2.68 49.59
CA ILE A 79 -11.25 -2.14 48.44
C ILE A 79 -11.82 -2.71 47.14
N ILE A 80 -12.12 -1.82 46.19
CA ILE A 80 -12.39 -2.15 44.80
C ILE A 80 -11.06 -2.12 44.04
N THR A 81 -10.80 -3.16 43.26
CA THR A 81 -9.66 -3.24 42.33
C THR A 81 -10.15 -3.42 40.91
N PHE A 82 -9.67 -2.60 39.97
CA PHE A 82 -10.03 -2.70 38.56
C PHE A 82 -8.86 -2.34 37.65
N ASP A 83 -8.95 -2.76 36.40
CA ASP A 83 -7.92 -2.57 35.40
C ASP A 83 -8.38 -1.66 34.27
N TRP A 84 -7.47 -0.83 33.80
CA TRP A 84 -7.58 -0.13 32.53
C TRP A 84 -6.61 -0.74 31.52
N LEU A 85 -7.14 -1.38 30.48
CA LEU A 85 -6.38 -1.74 29.31
C LEU A 85 -6.26 -0.51 28.40
N VAL A 86 -5.03 -0.02 28.21
CA VAL A 86 -4.78 1.24 27.50
C VAL A 86 -5.06 1.04 26.01
N GLY A 87 -6.09 1.73 25.52
CA GLY A 87 -6.49 1.70 24.12
C GLY A 87 -5.63 2.61 23.24
N ALA A 88 -5.72 2.40 21.92
CA ALA A 88 -4.91 3.10 20.92
C ALA A 88 -4.99 4.63 21.03
N THR A 89 -6.17 5.19 21.32
CA THR A 89 -6.39 6.65 21.39
C THR A 89 -5.43 7.34 22.37
N ALA A 90 -5.06 6.66 23.46
CA ALA A 90 -4.12 7.21 24.43
C ALA A 90 -2.70 7.34 23.84
N CYS A 91 -2.29 6.40 23.00
CA CYS A 91 -0.93 6.28 22.46
C CYS A 91 -0.79 6.77 21.00
N THR A 92 -1.83 7.39 20.43
CA THR A 92 -1.80 7.91 19.05
C THR A 92 -0.72 8.96 18.82
N VAL A 93 -0.24 9.64 19.88
CA VAL A 93 0.82 10.65 19.79
C VAL A 93 1.77 10.58 20.99
N PRO A 94 3.09 10.75 20.79
CA PRO A 94 4.03 10.94 21.90
C PRO A 94 3.70 12.22 22.68
N GLY A 95 3.87 12.19 24.00
CA GLY A 95 3.57 13.36 24.83
C GLY A 95 2.90 13.00 26.16
N ASN A 96 1.99 13.85 26.62
CA ASN A 96 1.22 13.63 27.84
C ASN A 96 -0.12 13.00 27.52
N VAL A 97 -0.50 12.03 28.34
CA VAL A 97 -1.87 11.56 28.44
C VAL A 97 -2.41 11.96 29.79
N GLY A 98 -3.50 12.71 29.78
CA GLY A 98 -4.26 13.06 30.97
C GLY A 98 -5.42 12.10 31.16
N PHE A 99 -5.70 11.65 32.39
CA PHE A 99 -6.91 10.89 32.67
C PHE A 99 -7.53 11.22 34.03
N THR A 100 -8.81 10.87 34.15
CA THR A 100 -9.58 10.88 35.40
C THR A 100 -10.34 9.57 35.53
N VAL A 101 -10.33 9.00 36.73
CA VAL A 101 -11.29 7.97 37.13
C VAL A 101 -12.60 8.64 37.54
N CYS A 102 -13.69 8.15 36.98
CA CYS A 102 -15.05 8.62 37.18
C CYS A 102 -15.92 7.47 37.72
N PHE A 103 -16.73 7.75 38.73
CA PHE A 103 -17.75 6.85 39.26
C PHE A 103 -19.11 7.48 39.02
N LYS A 104 -20.01 6.81 38.31
CA LYS A 104 -21.38 7.28 38.02
C LYS A 104 -22.41 6.31 38.56
N LYS A 105 -23.37 6.85 39.31
CA LYS A 105 -24.61 6.14 39.65
C LYS A 105 -25.70 6.62 38.71
N LEU A 106 -26.36 5.67 38.07
CA LEU A 106 -27.46 5.91 37.16
C LEU A 106 -28.77 5.48 37.81
N ASP A 107 -29.88 6.13 37.47
CA ASP A 107 -31.21 5.60 37.75
C ASP A 107 -31.61 4.51 36.73
N SER A 108 -32.83 3.97 36.87
CA SER A 108 -33.37 2.94 35.97
C SER A 108 -33.59 3.41 34.53
N GLU A 109 -33.62 4.71 34.30
CA GLU A 109 -33.77 5.32 32.97
C GLU A 109 -32.41 5.69 32.35
N GLY A 110 -31.31 5.49 33.09
CA GLY A 110 -29.96 5.81 32.66
C GLY A 110 -29.54 7.25 32.94
N ASN A 111 -30.31 8.04 33.69
CA ASN A 111 -29.93 9.39 34.07
C ASN A 111 -28.88 9.36 35.19
N ILE A 112 -27.91 10.25 35.13
CA ILE A 112 -26.88 10.40 36.17
C ILE A 112 -27.52 11.02 37.42
N ILE A 113 -27.56 10.26 38.52
CA ILE A 113 -28.06 10.75 39.82
C ILE A 113 -26.93 11.10 40.79
N ASN A 114 -25.74 10.52 40.59
CA ASN A 114 -24.54 10.91 41.31
C ASN A 114 -23.28 10.66 40.48
N GLU A 115 -22.31 11.56 40.59
CA GLU A 115 -21.04 11.46 39.88
C GLU A 115 -19.87 11.92 40.74
N ILE A 116 -18.81 11.13 40.74
CA ILE A 116 -17.58 11.36 41.50
C ILE A 116 -16.40 11.25 40.54
N ASN A 117 -15.66 12.36 40.38
CA ASN A 117 -14.45 12.41 39.55
C ASN A 117 -13.19 12.60 40.40
N THR A 118 -12.10 12.01 39.93
CA THR A 118 -10.73 12.32 40.38
C THR A 118 -10.18 13.56 39.67
N LYS A 119 -9.11 14.14 40.21
CA LYS A 119 -8.33 15.18 39.54
C LYS A 119 -7.60 14.59 38.34
N LEU A 120 -7.38 15.43 37.32
CA LEU A 120 -6.61 15.06 36.14
C LEU A 120 -5.20 14.60 36.56
N THR A 121 -4.90 13.35 36.25
CA THR A 121 -3.59 12.74 36.45
C THR A 121 -2.90 12.62 35.09
N ARG A 122 -1.57 12.84 35.03
CA ARG A 122 -0.81 12.82 33.78
C ARG A 122 0.24 11.72 33.76
N MET A 123 0.35 11.04 32.63
CA MET A 123 1.39 10.07 32.29
C MET A 123 2.04 10.43 30.96
N LYS A 124 3.11 9.72 30.60
CA LYS A 124 3.86 9.92 29.35
C LYS A 124 3.62 8.80 28.35
N VAL A 125 3.45 9.18 27.08
CA VAL A 125 3.63 8.30 25.92
C VAL A 125 4.99 8.61 25.33
N LEU A 126 5.82 7.58 25.16
CA LEU A 126 7.16 7.72 24.59
C LEU A 126 7.13 7.77 23.07
N GLU A 127 8.16 8.38 22.49
CA GLU A 127 8.40 8.29 21.05
C GLU A 127 8.57 6.84 20.62
N GLY A 128 8.01 6.52 19.46
CA GLY A 128 8.17 5.25 18.79
C GLY A 128 8.18 5.46 17.28
N CYS A 129 8.41 4.38 16.54
CA CYS A 129 8.44 4.41 15.08
C CYS A 129 7.57 3.26 14.58
N GLU A 130 6.31 3.56 14.30
CA GLU A 130 5.47 2.65 13.52
C GLU A 130 5.59 3.02 12.05
N ALA A 131 5.83 2.03 11.20
CA ALA A 131 5.89 2.25 9.77
C ALA A 131 4.46 2.28 9.22
N VAL A 132 4.06 3.40 8.64
CA VAL A 132 2.74 3.53 8.03
C VAL A 132 2.75 2.81 6.69
N GLU A 133 2.01 1.71 6.58
CA GLU A 133 2.00 0.84 5.39
C GLU A 133 1.67 1.60 4.10
N SER A 134 0.78 2.61 4.17
CA SER A 134 0.46 3.48 3.02
C SER A 134 1.65 4.31 2.52
N GLU A 135 2.52 4.77 3.42
CA GLU A 135 3.75 5.52 3.04
C GLU A 135 4.80 4.59 2.41
N ILE A 136 4.75 3.31 2.74
CA ILE A 136 5.59 2.28 2.12
C ILE A 136 5.04 1.96 0.73
N GLU A 137 3.73 1.73 0.58
CA GLU A 137 3.07 1.45 -0.70
C GLU A 137 3.24 2.57 -1.73
N GLU A 138 3.08 3.84 -1.34
CA GLU A 138 3.25 4.99 -2.25
C GLU A 138 4.67 5.08 -2.82
N ARG A 139 5.68 4.79 -2.00
CA ARG A 139 7.09 4.74 -2.45
C ARG A 139 7.30 3.60 -3.45
N TYR A 140 6.81 2.40 -3.16
CA TYR A 140 6.92 1.27 -4.10
C TYR A 140 6.19 1.52 -5.42
N MET A 141 5.00 2.13 -5.37
CA MET A 141 4.22 2.48 -6.56
C MET A 141 4.95 3.51 -7.43
N THR A 142 5.60 4.50 -6.82
CA THR A 142 6.38 5.53 -7.53
C THR A 142 7.60 4.92 -8.22
N ASP A 143 8.34 4.06 -7.53
CA ASP A 143 9.51 3.38 -8.09
C ASP A 143 9.12 2.43 -9.24
N LEU A 144 8.04 1.67 -9.07
CA LEU A 144 7.53 0.77 -10.09
C LEU A 144 7.06 1.55 -11.33
N ALA A 145 6.37 2.68 -11.15
CA ALA A 145 6.00 3.56 -12.26
C ALA A 145 7.24 4.08 -13.00
N GLY A 146 8.27 4.50 -12.27
CA GLY A 146 9.55 4.93 -12.86
C GLY A 146 10.23 3.85 -13.70
N GLN A 147 10.27 2.62 -13.19
CA GLN A 147 10.80 1.47 -13.94
C GLN A 147 9.97 1.18 -15.19
N LEU A 148 8.65 1.22 -15.09
CA LEU A 148 7.76 0.99 -16.23
C LEU A 148 7.91 2.06 -17.32
N TYR A 149 8.08 3.33 -16.94
CA TYR A 149 8.36 4.40 -17.92
C TYR A 149 9.67 4.18 -18.67
N LYS A 150 10.71 3.73 -17.96
CA LYS A 150 12.01 3.43 -18.59
C LYS A 150 11.91 2.29 -19.59
N GLU A 151 11.28 1.17 -19.21
CA GLU A 151 11.03 0.04 -20.09
C GLU A 151 10.20 0.45 -21.32
N LEU A 152 9.18 1.29 -21.13
CA LEU A 152 8.35 1.79 -22.23
C LEU A 152 9.16 2.64 -23.23
N ASP A 153 10.07 3.48 -22.75
CA ASP A 153 10.93 4.30 -23.61
C ASP A 153 11.97 3.45 -24.34
N GLU A 154 12.51 2.41 -23.70
CA GLU A 154 13.38 1.44 -24.35
C GLU A 154 12.64 0.67 -25.47
N VAL A 155 11.40 0.23 -25.23
CA VAL A 155 10.54 -0.41 -26.25
C VAL A 155 10.22 0.54 -27.40
N LYS A 156 9.87 1.81 -27.11
CA LYS A 156 9.62 2.82 -28.16
C LYS A 156 10.86 3.04 -29.03
N LYS A 157 12.03 3.17 -28.40
CA LYS A 157 13.30 3.33 -29.11
C LYS A 157 13.60 2.10 -29.97
N HIS A 158 13.46 0.90 -29.41
CA HIS A 158 13.65 -0.34 -30.16
C HIS A 158 12.71 -0.44 -31.37
N GLY A 159 11.43 -0.09 -31.19
CA GLY A 159 10.44 -0.05 -32.28
C GLY A 159 10.84 0.93 -33.39
N SER A 160 11.33 2.12 -33.03
CA SER A 160 11.86 3.10 -33.98
C SER A 160 13.08 2.59 -34.74
N ASP A 161 14.02 1.93 -34.05
CA ASP A 161 15.23 1.38 -34.65
C ASP A 161 14.90 0.25 -35.66
N VAL A 162 14.01 -0.67 -35.28
CA VAL A 162 13.53 -1.75 -36.18
C VAL A 162 12.85 -1.17 -37.41
N LYS A 163 12.04 -0.14 -37.23
CA LYS A 163 11.36 0.56 -38.32
C LYS A 163 12.36 1.20 -39.29
N GLY A 164 13.39 1.87 -38.78
CA GLY A 164 14.46 2.43 -39.59
C GLY A 164 15.19 1.36 -40.42
N ARG A 165 15.49 0.21 -39.81
CA ARG A 165 16.12 -0.94 -40.50
C ARG A 165 15.22 -1.51 -41.59
N LEU A 166 13.91 -1.63 -41.34
CA LEU A 166 12.96 -2.14 -42.33
C LEU A 166 12.83 -1.19 -43.53
N ALA A 167 12.74 0.12 -43.30
CA ALA A 167 12.73 1.12 -44.38
C ALA A 167 13.98 1.02 -45.27
N ALA A 168 15.15 0.86 -44.66
CA ALA A 168 16.41 0.70 -45.37
C ALA A 168 16.40 -0.55 -46.27
N VAL A 169 15.95 -1.69 -45.75
CA VAL A 169 15.86 -2.96 -46.52
C VAL A 169 14.90 -2.83 -47.71
N ILE A 170 13.73 -2.21 -47.54
CA ILE A 170 12.77 -2.02 -48.64
C ILE A 170 13.35 -1.09 -49.71
N THR A 171 14.02 -0.02 -49.28
CA THR A 171 14.69 0.94 -50.19
C THR A 171 15.82 0.28 -50.97
N GLU A 172 16.63 -0.57 -50.33
CA GLU A 172 17.68 -1.36 -50.99
C GLU A 172 17.12 -2.30 -52.08
N LYS A 173 15.88 -2.76 -51.93
CA LYS A 173 15.16 -3.58 -52.92
C LYS A 173 14.50 -2.76 -54.04
N GLY A 174 14.75 -1.46 -54.11
CA GLY A 174 14.32 -0.59 -55.21
C GLY A 174 12.98 0.12 -54.99
N VAL A 175 12.41 0.07 -53.78
CA VAL A 175 11.17 0.79 -53.43
C VAL A 175 11.49 1.86 -52.37
N PRO A 176 11.58 3.16 -52.75
CA PRO A 176 11.89 4.22 -51.79
C PRO A 176 10.91 4.21 -50.61
N THR A 177 11.43 4.10 -49.39
CA THR A 177 10.64 4.05 -48.15
C THR A 177 11.34 4.83 -47.04
N ALA A 178 10.68 5.80 -46.43
CA ALA A 178 11.23 6.59 -45.34
C ALA A 178 10.99 5.94 -43.96
N SER A 179 11.91 6.17 -43.01
CA SER A 179 11.84 5.58 -41.66
C SER A 179 10.71 6.14 -40.78
N ASN A 180 10.12 7.26 -41.17
CA ASN A 180 9.00 7.90 -40.47
C ASN A 180 7.61 7.49 -41.01
N GLU A 181 7.51 6.79 -42.15
CA GLU A 181 6.24 6.29 -42.72
C GLU A 181 5.51 5.33 -41.77
N SER A 182 4.18 5.18 -41.85
CA SER A 182 3.48 4.24 -40.95
C SER A 182 3.89 2.78 -41.22
N PHE A 183 3.72 1.87 -40.24
CA PHE A 183 3.99 0.45 -40.49
C PHE A 183 3.11 -0.11 -41.63
N ASP A 184 1.88 0.38 -41.78
CA ASP A 184 0.98 -0.02 -42.85
C ASP A 184 1.50 0.41 -44.24
N ASP A 185 2.03 1.64 -44.34
CA ASP A 185 2.66 2.13 -45.58
C ASP A 185 3.91 1.33 -45.92
N MET A 186 4.74 1.02 -44.92
CA MET A 186 5.93 0.18 -45.11
C MET A 186 5.55 -1.24 -45.56
N ILE A 187 4.49 -1.82 -45.03
CA ILE A 187 3.95 -3.11 -45.50
C ILE A 187 3.48 -2.99 -46.96
N ALA A 188 2.80 -1.91 -47.32
CA ALA A 188 2.37 -1.66 -48.69
C ALA A 188 3.56 -1.50 -49.64
N ASN A 189 4.64 -0.83 -49.21
CA ASN A 189 5.86 -0.68 -50.00
C ASN A 189 6.61 -1.99 -50.14
N ALA A 190 6.70 -2.80 -49.08
CA ALA A 190 7.31 -4.13 -49.15
C ALA A 190 6.62 -5.03 -50.19
N LYS A 191 5.30 -4.92 -50.35
CA LYS A 191 4.54 -5.66 -51.39
C LYS A 191 4.86 -5.23 -52.83
N LYS A 192 5.44 -4.05 -53.04
CA LYS A 192 5.84 -3.55 -54.37
C LYS A 192 7.22 -4.04 -54.80
N ILE A 193 7.97 -4.70 -53.91
CA ILE A 193 9.29 -5.25 -54.22
C ILE A 193 9.15 -6.28 -55.35
N SER A 194 9.90 -6.08 -56.45
CA SER A 194 9.91 -7.01 -57.57
C SER A 194 10.42 -8.38 -57.13
N THR A 195 9.66 -9.43 -57.40
CA THR A 195 10.04 -10.82 -57.08
C THR A 195 10.95 -11.45 -58.15
N GLY A 196 11.41 -10.66 -59.12
CA GLY A 196 12.09 -11.15 -60.33
C GLY A 196 11.10 -11.79 -61.30
N ALA A 197 11.19 -11.42 -62.58
CA ALA A 197 10.54 -12.14 -63.66
C ALA A 197 11.62 -12.94 -64.40
N TYR A 198 11.49 -14.25 -64.46
CA TYR A 198 12.31 -15.08 -65.35
C TYR A 198 11.68 -15.01 -66.75
N GLY A 199 12.32 -14.31 -67.68
CA GLY A 199 11.94 -14.37 -69.09
C GLY A 199 12.55 -15.61 -69.75
N MET A 200 11.72 -16.44 -70.40
CA MET A 200 12.18 -17.51 -71.28
C MET A 200 12.21 -17.02 -72.73
N ILE A 201 13.37 -17.05 -73.38
CA ILE A 201 13.48 -16.96 -74.84
C ILE A 201 13.51 -18.38 -75.39
N ILE A 202 12.49 -18.77 -76.16
CA ILE A 202 12.45 -20.06 -76.86
C ILE A 202 12.96 -19.82 -78.29
N ASN A 203 14.12 -20.39 -78.63
CA ASN A 203 14.66 -20.34 -79.99
C ASN A 203 14.42 -21.69 -80.69
N THR A 204 13.62 -21.71 -81.75
CA THR A 204 13.35 -22.93 -82.53
C THR A 204 14.09 -22.92 -83.86
N SER A 205 15.15 -23.70 -83.98
CA SER A 205 15.82 -23.98 -85.25
C SER A 205 15.41 -25.38 -85.76
N LEU A 206 14.81 -25.44 -86.96
CA LEU A 206 14.43 -26.67 -87.63
C LEU A 206 15.68 -27.37 -88.19
N TYR A 207 15.95 -28.61 -87.78
CA TYR A 207 16.99 -29.44 -88.39
C TYR A 207 16.39 -30.75 -88.91
N THR A 208 16.61 -31.05 -90.19
CA THR A 208 16.22 -32.30 -90.85
C THR A 208 17.36 -33.31 -90.79
N LYS A 209 17.14 -34.46 -90.14
CA LYS A 209 18.07 -35.60 -90.24
C LYS A 209 17.79 -36.42 -91.51
N PRO A 210 18.78 -37.19 -92.02
CA PRO A 210 18.66 -37.93 -93.29
C PRO A 210 17.49 -38.93 -93.38
N TYR A 211 16.84 -39.27 -92.28
CA TYR A 211 15.73 -40.23 -92.20
C TYR A 211 14.36 -39.59 -91.93
N GLY A 212 14.17 -38.31 -92.26
CA GLY A 212 12.83 -37.72 -92.48
C GLY A 212 12.06 -37.21 -91.26
N TYR A 213 12.66 -37.15 -90.07
CA TYR A 213 12.03 -36.51 -88.89
C TYR A 213 12.65 -35.14 -88.60
N VAL A 214 11.78 -34.19 -88.21
CA VAL A 214 12.13 -32.85 -87.75
C VAL A 214 12.26 -32.86 -86.23
N CYS A 215 13.36 -32.33 -85.68
CA CYS A 215 13.56 -32.18 -84.24
C CYS A 215 13.86 -30.71 -83.92
N GLY A 216 13.27 -30.18 -82.85
CA GLY A 216 13.61 -28.88 -82.26
C GLY A 216 14.53 -29.06 -81.06
N ILE A 217 15.57 -28.22 -80.95
CA ILE A 217 16.44 -28.13 -79.77
C ILE A 217 15.92 -27.00 -78.90
N TYR A 218 15.63 -27.28 -77.62
CA TYR A 218 15.21 -26.26 -76.65
C TYR A 218 16.38 -25.94 -75.72
N GLY A 219 16.80 -24.67 -75.69
CA GLY A 219 17.77 -24.15 -74.72
C GLY A 219 17.10 -23.15 -73.78
N LEU A 220 17.35 -23.27 -72.47
CA LEU A 220 16.95 -22.28 -71.46
C LEU A 220 18.12 -21.32 -71.23
N LEU A 221 17.93 -20.03 -71.46
CA LEU A 221 18.90 -19.00 -71.11
C LEU A 221 18.23 -17.95 -70.21
N PRO A 222 18.92 -17.48 -69.15
CA PRO A 222 18.46 -16.30 -68.42
C PRO A 222 18.51 -15.10 -69.38
N THR A 223 17.53 -14.21 -69.26
CA THR A 223 17.48 -12.95 -69.99
C THR A 223 18.55 -12.03 -69.43
N GLU A 224 19.78 -12.09 -69.96
CA GLU A 224 20.77 -11.06 -69.68
C GLU A 224 20.28 -9.73 -70.26
N THR A 225 20.36 -8.71 -69.43
CA THR A 225 20.03 -7.31 -69.72
C THR A 225 20.81 -6.87 -70.97
N GLU A 226 20.12 -6.21 -71.91
CA GLU A 226 20.70 -5.73 -73.15
C GLU A 226 22.06 -5.02 -72.92
N VAL A 227 23.12 -5.57 -73.49
CA VAL A 227 24.41 -4.87 -73.61
C VAL A 227 24.35 -4.10 -74.93
N SER A 228 24.20 -2.79 -74.85
CA SER A 228 24.46 -1.85 -75.95
C SER A 228 25.95 -1.75 -76.25
#